data_AF-A0A0U0W8J3-F1
#
_entry.id   AF-A0A0U0W8J3-F1
#
_cell.length_a   1.000
_cell.length_b   1.000
_cell.length_c   1.000
_cell.angle_alpha   90.00
_cell.angle_beta   90.00
_cell.angle_gamma   90.00
#
_symmetry.space_group_name_H-M   'P 1'
#
loop_
_entity.id
_entity.type
_entity.pdbx_description
1 polymer ?
#
loop_
_entity_poly.entity_id
_entity_poly.type
_entity_poly.pdbx_seq_one_letter_code
_entity_poly.pdbx_strand_id
1 'polypeptide(L)'
;MTINEERQMLRDTVAALVAKHASPAAVREAMESDLGYDESLWRLLCEQVGAAALVIPEELGGAGGELADAATVLQELGRALVPSPLLGTTLAELALLAAPEPDAENLEALAEGGVIGALVLDPDYVVNGDIADVVVAVADGRLSRWTRFTAEPVATMDPTRRLAKVRAQEAADLGRAVTLSRLVQAGAALLAARLGCRRDRR
;
A
#
# COMPACT_ATOMS: atom_id res chain seq x y z
N MET A 1 8.29 -20.73 17.25
CA MET A 1 7.84 -19.33 17.23
C MET A 1 6.34 -19.36 17.06
N THR A 2 5.59 -18.62 17.86
CA THR A 2 4.15 -18.44 17.66
C THR A 2 3.91 -17.27 16.72
N ILE A 3 2.78 -17.24 16.01
CA ILE A 3 2.41 -16.16 15.09
C ILE A 3 2.39 -14.76 15.77
N ASN A 4 2.12 -14.73 17.07
CA ASN A 4 2.17 -13.49 17.85
C ASN A 4 3.61 -13.03 18.14
N GLU A 5 4.55 -13.96 18.34
CA GLU A 5 5.96 -13.62 18.50
C GLU A 5 6.53 -13.07 17.18
N GLU A 6 6.23 -13.71 16.05
CA GLU A 6 6.60 -13.24 14.70
C GLU A 6 6.11 -11.81 14.45
N ARG A 7 4.82 -11.57 14.72
CA ARG A 7 4.23 -10.24 14.57
C ARG A 7 4.82 -9.20 15.53
N GLN A 8 5.23 -9.60 16.72
CA GLN A 8 5.92 -8.72 17.66
C GLN A 8 7.32 -8.35 17.14
N MET A 9 8.07 -9.31 16.62
CA MET A 9 9.37 -9.05 16.00
C MET A 9 9.27 -8.14 14.77
N LEU A 10 8.25 -8.37 13.93
CA LEU A 10 7.92 -7.49 12.81
C LEU A 10 7.69 -6.05 13.28
N ARG A 11 6.85 -5.87 14.30
CA ARG A 11 6.57 -4.57 14.90
C ARG A 11 7.84 -3.88 15.40
N ASP A 12 8.66 -4.59 16.16
CA ASP A 12 9.88 -4.04 16.76
C ASP A 12 10.90 -3.63 15.69
N THR A 13 10.98 -4.40 14.60
CA THR A 13 11.87 -4.11 13.46
C THR A 13 11.43 -2.84 12.73
N VAL A 14 10.14 -2.71 12.42
CA VAL A 14 9.60 -1.50 11.78
C VAL A 14 9.74 -0.30 12.70
N ALA A 15 9.46 -0.45 14.00
CA ALA A 15 9.62 0.61 14.98
C ALA A 15 11.06 1.13 15.03
N ALA A 16 12.05 0.24 15.02
CA ALA A 16 13.46 0.59 15.02
C ALA A 16 13.89 1.33 13.74
N LEU A 17 13.45 0.87 12.56
CA LEU A 17 13.71 1.53 11.28
C LEU A 17 13.11 2.95 11.25
N VAL A 18 11.84 3.07 11.63
CA VAL A 18 11.12 4.34 11.69
C VAL A 18 11.79 5.29 12.68
N ALA A 19 12.18 4.83 13.87
CA ALA A 19 12.85 5.67 14.87
C ALA A 19 14.20 6.22 14.35
N LYS A 20 14.91 5.44 13.53
CA LYS A 20 16.21 5.82 12.98
C LYS A 20 16.11 6.74 11.76
N HIS A 21 15.11 6.56 10.92
CA HIS A 21 15.04 7.22 9.61
C HIS A 21 13.93 8.28 9.49
N ALA A 22 12.84 8.16 10.24
CA ALA A 22 11.68 9.05 10.13
C ALA A 22 11.64 10.12 11.25
N SER A 23 12.72 10.90 11.37
CA SER A 23 12.70 12.08 12.26
C SER A 23 11.60 13.07 11.83
N PRO A 24 11.07 13.94 12.72
CA PRO A 24 10.06 14.92 12.32
C PRO A 24 10.51 15.88 11.20
N ALA A 25 11.81 16.09 11.01
CA ALA A 25 12.34 16.85 9.89
C ALA A 25 12.30 16.03 8.59
N ALA A 26 12.79 14.78 8.63
CA ALA A 26 12.76 13.86 7.49
C ALA A 26 11.33 13.58 7.01
N VAL A 27 10.37 13.41 7.93
CA VAL A 27 8.95 13.25 7.57
C VAL A 27 8.42 14.46 6.81
N ARG A 28 8.76 15.69 7.24
CA ARG A 28 8.34 16.92 6.54
C ARG A 28 8.99 17.05 5.17
N GLU A 29 10.28 16.75 5.08
CA GLU A 29 11.01 16.73 3.80
C GLU A 29 10.41 15.71 2.83
N ALA A 30 10.09 14.51 3.31
CA ALA A 30 9.42 13.48 2.52
C ALA A 30 8.03 13.93 2.05
N MET A 31 7.26 14.66 2.87
CA MET A 31 5.94 15.19 2.48
C MET A 31 6.03 16.27 1.40
N GLU A 32 7.12 17.04 1.39
CA GLU A 32 7.35 18.13 0.43
C GLU A 32 8.04 17.65 -0.85
N SER A 33 8.49 16.40 -0.90
CA SER A 33 9.14 15.81 -2.09
C SER A 33 8.13 15.55 -3.21
N ASP A 34 8.62 15.49 -4.45
CA ASP A 34 7.79 15.22 -5.63
C ASP A 34 7.08 13.86 -5.54
N LEU A 35 7.70 12.86 -4.90
CA LEU A 35 7.14 11.56 -4.64
C LEU A 35 6.26 11.53 -3.38
N GLY A 36 6.49 12.45 -2.45
CA GLY A 36 5.71 12.59 -1.23
C GLY A 36 5.94 11.46 -0.22
N TYR A 37 7.04 10.73 -0.37
CA TYR A 37 7.59 9.78 0.59
C TYR A 37 9.13 9.77 0.50
N ASP A 38 9.79 9.17 1.47
CA ASP A 38 11.24 8.95 1.47
C ASP A 38 11.54 7.62 0.76
N GLU A 39 12.11 7.70 -0.45
CA GLU A 39 12.50 6.53 -1.23
C GLU A 39 13.50 5.62 -0.52
N SER A 40 14.44 6.19 0.23
CA SER A 40 15.46 5.41 0.93
C SER A 40 14.82 4.61 2.06
N LEU A 41 13.90 5.22 2.81
CA LEU A 41 13.13 4.51 3.82
C LEU A 41 12.20 3.46 3.19
N TRP A 42 11.59 3.75 2.04
CA TRP A 42 10.77 2.77 1.31
C TRP A 42 11.59 1.53 0.93
N ARG A 43 12.76 1.71 0.31
CA ARG A 43 13.65 0.59 -0.04
C ARG A 43 14.06 -0.22 1.19
N LEU A 44 14.39 0.44 2.30
CA LEU A 44 14.72 -0.26 3.55
C LEU A 44 13.54 -1.09 4.09
N LEU A 45 12.31 -0.59 3.99
CA LEU A 45 11.11 -1.33 4.37
C LEU A 45 10.88 -2.55 3.45
N CYS A 46 11.12 -2.41 2.14
CA CYS A 46 11.01 -3.53 1.21
C CYS A 46 12.11 -4.58 1.46
N GLU A 47 13.37 -4.17 1.57
CA GLU A 47 14.52 -5.07 1.68
C GLU A 47 14.62 -5.76 3.06
N GLN A 48 14.37 -5.04 4.16
CA GLN A 48 14.59 -5.58 5.51
C GLN A 48 13.33 -6.16 6.14
N VAL A 49 12.15 -5.69 5.72
CA VAL A 49 10.86 -6.10 6.30
C VAL A 49 10.04 -6.92 5.30
N GLY A 50 10.32 -6.82 4.00
CA GLY A 50 9.45 -7.39 2.97
C GLY A 50 8.11 -6.65 2.87
N ALA A 51 8.05 -5.37 3.24
CA ALA A 51 6.78 -4.66 3.45
C ALA A 51 5.85 -4.70 2.24
N ALA A 52 6.39 -4.56 1.02
CA ALA A 52 5.64 -4.61 -0.24
C ALA A 52 5.30 -6.04 -0.72
N ALA A 53 5.83 -7.07 -0.06
CA ALA A 53 5.61 -8.47 -0.40
C ALA A 53 4.72 -9.20 0.62
N LEU A 54 4.33 -8.53 1.72
CA LEU A 54 3.73 -9.17 2.90
C LEU A 54 2.46 -9.97 2.61
N VAL A 55 1.55 -9.48 1.76
CA VAL A 55 0.26 -10.15 1.50
C VAL A 55 0.29 -11.02 0.24
N ILE A 56 1.42 -11.06 -0.46
CA ILE A 56 1.59 -11.83 -1.68
C ILE A 56 2.00 -13.26 -1.27
N PRO A 57 1.39 -14.32 -1.82
CA PRO A 57 1.80 -15.70 -1.58
C PRO A 57 3.25 -15.97 -2.01
N GLU A 58 3.93 -16.90 -1.34
CA GLU A 58 5.32 -17.28 -1.66
C GLU A 58 5.47 -17.80 -3.09
N GLU A 59 4.45 -18.49 -3.62
CA GLU A 59 4.46 -19.02 -5.00
C GLU A 59 4.45 -17.92 -6.07
N LEU A 60 4.12 -16.69 -5.68
CA LEU A 60 4.08 -15.51 -6.54
C LEU A 60 5.19 -14.50 -6.18
N GLY A 61 6.24 -14.95 -5.49
CA GLY A 61 7.39 -14.12 -5.12
C GLY A 61 7.17 -13.25 -3.87
N GLY A 62 6.10 -13.51 -3.11
CA GLY A 62 5.77 -12.79 -1.89
C GLY A 62 6.35 -13.38 -0.61
N ALA A 63 5.97 -12.80 0.54
CA ALA A 63 6.36 -13.27 1.87
C ALA A 63 5.32 -14.19 2.54
N GLY A 64 4.16 -14.41 1.92
CA GLY A 64 3.12 -15.32 2.41
C GLY A 64 2.47 -14.93 3.74
N GLY A 65 2.60 -13.66 4.16
CA GLY A 65 2.08 -13.15 5.42
C GLY A 65 0.57 -12.92 5.44
N GLU A 66 0.04 -12.62 6.62
CA GLU A 66 -1.37 -12.30 6.81
C GLU A 66 -1.63 -10.80 6.66
N LEU A 67 -2.88 -10.45 6.38
CA LEU A 67 -3.32 -9.05 6.38
C LEU A 67 -3.03 -8.33 7.73
N ALA A 68 -3.03 -9.08 8.84
CA ALA A 68 -2.68 -8.56 10.16
C ALA A 68 -1.20 -8.13 10.27
N ASP A 69 -0.32 -8.70 9.47
CA ASP A 69 1.11 -8.35 9.43
C ASP A 69 1.29 -7.04 8.68
N ALA A 70 0.65 -6.90 7.50
CA ALA A 70 0.59 -5.62 6.77
C ALA A 70 -0.05 -4.51 7.62
N ALA A 71 -1.14 -4.82 8.34
CA ALA A 71 -1.76 -3.87 9.27
C ALA A 71 -0.82 -3.47 10.41
N THR A 72 0.01 -4.39 10.89
CA THR A 72 1.02 -4.10 11.92
C THR A 72 2.05 -3.09 11.39
N VAL A 73 2.59 -3.28 10.19
CA VAL A 73 3.52 -2.32 9.57
C VAL A 73 2.86 -0.96 9.38
N LEU A 74 1.64 -0.91 8.84
CA LEU A 74 0.89 0.34 8.64
C LEU A 74 0.58 1.10 9.94
N GLN A 75 0.35 0.38 11.06
CA GLN A 75 0.18 1.01 12.38
C GLN A 75 1.46 1.71 12.82
N GLU A 76 2.60 1.06 12.68
CA GLU A 76 3.90 1.62 13.09
C GLU A 76 4.23 2.88 12.27
N LEU A 77 4.02 2.81 10.95
CA LEU A 77 4.17 3.97 10.06
C LEU A 77 3.19 5.09 10.42
N GLY A 78 1.92 4.76 10.68
CA GLY A 78 0.89 5.71 11.09
C GLY A 78 1.19 6.40 12.43
N ARG A 79 1.79 5.68 13.40
CA ARG A 79 2.17 6.24 14.71
C ARG A 79 3.23 7.34 14.59
N ALA A 80 4.16 7.18 13.67
CA ALA A 80 5.22 8.15 13.37
C ALA A 80 4.85 9.13 12.25
N LEU A 81 3.64 9.04 11.69
CA LEU A 81 3.17 9.87 10.56
C LEU A 81 4.06 9.76 9.33
N VAL A 82 4.67 8.59 9.11
CA VAL A 82 5.54 8.35 7.95
C VAL A 82 4.67 8.30 6.70
N PRO A 83 4.85 9.21 5.72
CA PRO A 83 4.23 9.04 4.42
C PRO A 83 4.90 7.86 3.71
N SER A 84 4.08 6.95 3.18
CA SER A 84 4.59 5.78 2.45
C SER A 84 3.57 5.30 1.41
N PRO A 85 4.05 4.64 0.34
CA PRO A 85 3.18 4.09 -0.69
C PRO A 85 2.45 2.81 -0.25
N LEU A 86 2.88 2.18 0.86
CA LEU A 86 2.48 0.83 1.29
C LEU A 86 0.97 0.57 1.23
N LEU A 87 0.13 1.47 1.73
CA LEU A 87 -1.32 1.25 1.74
C LEU A 87 -1.89 1.10 0.32
N GLY A 88 -1.46 1.94 -0.62
CA GLY A 88 -1.90 1.86 -2.01
C GLY A 88 -1.41 0.58 -2.67
N THR A 89 -0.13 0.25 -2.46
CA THR A 89 0.51 -0.96 -3.02
C THR A 89 -0.17 -2.23 -2.52
N THR A 90 -0.34 -2.38 -1.20
CA THR A 90 -1.03 -3.55 -0.60
C THR A 90 -2.47 -3.69 -1.10
N LEU A 91 -3.19 -2.57 -1.31
CA LEU A 91 -4.54 -2.63 -1.87
C LEU A 91 -4.57 -3.09 -3.32
N ALA A 92 -3.59 -2.68 -4.13
CA ALA A 92 -3.44 -3.14 -5.51
C ALA A 92 -3.08 -4.63 -5.57
N GLU A 93 -2.15 -5.09 -4.73
CA GLU A 93 -1.77 -6.50 -4.59
C GLU A 93 -2.99 -7.37 -4.26
N LEU A 94 -3.78 -6.97 -3.25
CA LEU A 94 -5.01 -7.68 -2.88
C LEU A 94 -6.03 -7.72 -4.02
N ALA A 95 -6.08 -6.68 -4.87
CA ALA A 95 -6.96 -6.64 -6.03
C ALA A 95 -6.50 -7.59 -7.13
N LEU A 96 -5.20 -7.63 -7.42
CA LEU A 96 -4.61 -8.58 -8.38
C LEU A 96 -4.81 -10.03 -7.92
N LEU A 97 -4.62 -10.31 -6.63
CA LEU A 97 -4.86 -11.64 -6.04
C LEU A 97 -6.33 -12.05 -6.03
N ALA A 98 -7.26 -11.08 -6.15
CA ALA A 98 -8.69 -11.35 -6.25
C ALA A 98 -9.16 -11.65 -7.69
N ALA A 99 -8.28 -11.48 -8.69
CA ALA A 99 -8.57 -11.85 -10.07
C ALA A 99 -8.63 -13.39 -10.23
N PRO A 100 -9.41 -13.90 -11.20
CA PRO A 100 -9.47 -15.34 -11.48
C PRO A 100 -8.13 -15.94 -11.90
N GLU A 101 -7.30 -15.13 -12.59
CA GLU A 101 -5.95 -15.49 -13.00
C GLU A 101 -4.98 -14.46 -12.39
N PRO A 102 -3.98 -14.91 -11.61
CA PRO A 102 -3.04 -13.99 -10.98
C PRO A 102 -2.10 -13.35 -12.02
N ASP A 103 -1.99 -12.02 -11.97
CA ASP A 103 -1.02 -11.24 -12.75
C ASP A 103 0.36 -11.32 -12.08
N ALA A 104 1.02 -12.47 -12.25
CA ALA A 104 2.27 -12.80 -11.56
C ALA A 104 3.39 -11.78 -11.81
N GLU A 105 3.51 -11.27 -13.04
CA GLU A 105 4.52 -10.27 -13.42
C GLU A 105 4.37 -8.98 -12.61
N ASN A 106 3.14 -8.44 -12.50
CA ASN A 106 2.90 -7.22 -11.72
C ASN A 106 3.00 -7.48 -10.21
N LEU A 107 2.59 -8.65 -9.73
CA LEU A 107 2.74 -9.02 -8.33
C LEU A 107 4.22 -9.12 -7.92
N GLU A 108 5.07 -9.74 -8.74
CA GLU A 108 6.51 -9.83 -8.49
C GLU A 108 7.16 -8.43 -8.48
N ALA A 109 6.82 -7.58 -9.45
CA ALA A 109 7.33 -6.21 -9.50
C ALA A 109 6.91 -5.38 -8.25
N LEU A 110 5.66 -5.53 -7.80
CA LEU A 110 5.16 -4.89 -6.58
C LEU A 110 5.89 -5.43 -5.34
N ALA A 111 6.11 -6.74 -5.27
CA ALA A 111 6.79 -7.41 -4.16
C ALA A 111 8.22 -6.88 -3.94
N GLU A 112 8.95 -6.64 -5.04
CA GLU A 112 10.30 -6.05 -5.00
C GLU A 112 10.29 -4.60 -4.48
N GLY A 113 9.15 -3.92 -4.54
CA GLY A 113 9.00 -2.52 -4.14
C GLY A 113 9.60 -1.52 -5.14
N GLY A 114 9.98 -1.98 -6.33
CA GLY A 114 10.48 -1.14 -7.43
C GLY A 114 9.38 -0.36 -8.16
N VAL A 115 8.13 -0.83 -8.07
CA VAL A 115 6.94 -0.15 -8.60
C VAL A 115 5.91 0.08 -7.50
N ILE A 116 5.09 1.12 -7.67
CA ILE A 116 4.05 1.49 -6.72
C ILE A 116 2.67 1.10 -7.25
N GLY A 117 1.87 0.47 -6.39
CA GLY A 117 0.50 0.09 -6.70
C GLY A 117 -0.52 1.13 -6.22
N ALA A 118 -1.65 1.21 -6.92
CA ALA A 118 -2.84 1.90 -6.43
C ALA A 118 -4.13 1.16 -6.80
N LEU A 119 -5.12 1.25 -5.90
CA LEU A 119 -6.45 0.72 -6.08
C LEU A 119 -7.45 1.84 -6.34
N VAL A 120 -8.22 1.73 -7.42
CA VAL A 120 -9.33 2.63 -7.75
C VAL A 120 -10.65 1.99 -7.33
N LEU A 121 -11.22 2.53 -6.24
CA LEU A 121 -12.62 2.32 -5.87
C LEU A 121 -13.47 3.53 -6.28
N ASP A 122 -12.90 4.72 -6.12
CA ASP A 122 -13.42 5.98 -6.61
C ASP A 122 -12.32 6.67 -7.42
N PRO A 123 -12.52 6.93 -8.73
CA PRO A 123 -11.51 7.56 -9.58
C PRO A 123 -11.18 9.00 -9.18
N ASP A 124 -11.96 9.64 -8.31
CA ASP A 124 -11.65 10.99 -7.83
C ASP A 124 -10.76 11.03 -6.59
N TYR A 125 -10.60 9.90 -5.89
CA TYR A 125 -9.90 9.81 -4.62
C TYR A 125 -9.06 8.53 -4.53
N VAL A 126 -8.02 8.45 -5.36
CA VAL A 126 -7.11 7.30 -5.41
C VAL A 126 -5.90 7.55 -4.53
N VAL A 127 -5.68 6.67 -3.55
CA VAL A 127 -4.50 6.71 -2.67
C VAL A 127 -3.25 6.50 -3.50
N ASN A 128 -2.31 7.45 -3.43
CA ASN A 128 -1.03 7.45 -4.16
C ASN A 128 -1.17 7.35 -5.69
N GLY A 129 -2.34 7.67 -6.25
CA GLY A 129 -2.61 7.48 -7.67
C GLY A 129 -1.76 8.34 -8.60
N ASP A 130 -1.11 9.39 -8.09
CA ASP A 130 -0.20 10.28 -8.81
C ASP A 130 1.23 9.75 -8.93
N ILE A 131 1.60 8.76 -8.11
CA ILE A 131 2.92 8.11 -8.12
C ILE A 131 2.82 6.62 -8.44
N ALA A 132 1.64 6.12 -8.76
CA ALA A 132 1.41 4.69 -9.03
C ALA A 132 1.89 4.31 -10.43
N ASP A 133 2.54 3.16 -10.54
CA ASP A 133 2.91 2.51 -11.80
C ASP A 133 1.87 1.45 -12.19
N VAL A 134 1.34 0.73 -11.19
CA VAL A 134 0.33 -0.32 -11.37
C VAL A 134 -0.99 0.15 -10.77
N VAL A 135 -1.99 0.39 -11.62
CA VAL A 135 -3.32 0.83 -11.19
C VAL A 135 -4.35 -0.26 -11.47
N VAL A 136 -5.05 -0.68 -10.41
CA VAL A 136 -6.12 -1.67 -10.51
C VAL A 136 -7.43 -1.02 -10.09
N ALA A 137 -8.45 -1.11 -10.93
CA ALA A 137 -9.76 -0.57 -10.64
C ALA A 137 -10.80 -1.66 -10.40
N VAL A 138 -11.70 -1.38 -9.48
CA VAL A 138 -12.85 -2.24 -9.16
C VAL A 138 -14.13 -1.48 -9.50
N ALA A 139 -14.90 -1.98 -10.46
CA ALA A 139 -16.20 -1.42 -10.81
C ALA A 139 -17.20 -2.55 -11.04
N ASP A 140 -18.36 -2.49 -10.37
CA ASP A 140 -19.44 -3.49 -10.46
C ASP A 140 -18.96 -4.95 -10.26
N GLY A 141 -17.93 -5.09 -9.41
CA GLY A 141 -17.31 -6.36 -9.10
C GLY A 141 -16.42 -6.96 -10.18
N ARG A 142 -16.08 -6.18 -11.20
CA ARG A 142 -15.07 -6.49 -12.20
C ARG A 142 -13.77 -5.76 -11.86
N LEU A 143 -12.67 -6.44 -12.13
CA LEU A 143 -11.32 -5.91 -11.99
C LEU A 143 -10.81 -5.51 -13.36
N SER A 144 -10.15 -4.35 -13.42
CA SER A 144 -9.43 -3.94 -14.61
C SER A 144 -8.08 -3.34 -14.22
N ARG A 145 -7.04 -3.69 -14.97
CA ARG A 145 -5.72 -3.07 -14.82
C ARG A 145 -5.60 -1.92 -15.80
N TRP A 146 -5.31 -0.72 -15.34
CA TRP A 146 -5.15 0.44 -16.20
C TRP A 146 -3.71 0.50 -16.68
N THR A 147 -3.51 0.22 -17.98
CA THR A 147 -2.17 0.26 -18.61
C THR A 147 -1.77 1.67 -19.01
N ARG A 148 -2.75 2.55 -19.20
CA ARG A 148 -2.54 3.95 -19.49
C ARG A 148 -3.60 4.79 -18.80
N PHE A 149 -3.17 5.80 -18.05
CA PHE A 149 -4.06 6.69 -17.31
C PHE A 149 -3.42 8.06 -17.12
N THR A 150 -4.23 9.03 -16.71
CA THR A 150 -3.76 10.33 -16.22
C THR A 150 -4.06 10.45 -14.75
N ALA A 151 -3.17 11.08 -13.99
CA ALA A 151 -3.37 11.37 -12.58
C ALA A 151 -3.21 12.88 -12.32
N GLU A 152 -4.14 13.44 -11.56
CA GLU A 152 -4.10 14.83 -11.08
C GLU A 152 -4.09 14.81 -9.54
N PRO A 153 -3.02 15.29 -8.87
CA PRO A 153 -2.97 15.37 -7.42
C PRO A 153 -4.13 16.19 -6.85
N VAL A 154 -4.74 15.69 -5.77
CA VAL A 154 -5.80 16.37 -5.03
C VAL A 154 -5.22 16.96 -3.76
N ALA A 155 -5.47 18.25 -3.53
CA ALA A 155 -5.10 18.89 -2.26
C ALA A 155 -5.87 18.25 -1.10
N THR A 156 -5.14 17.73 -0.12
CA THR A 156 -5.70 17.07 1.08
C THR A 156 -5.41 17.90 2.33
N MET A 157 -6.30 17.80 3.33
CA MET A 157 -6.04 18.42 4.64
C MET A 157 -4.89 17.74 5.40
N ASP A 158 -4.62 16.47 5.10
CA ASP A 158 -3.52 15.69 5.67
C ASP A 158 -2.49 15.40 4.56
N PRO A 159 -1.43 16.21 4.44
CA PRO A 159 -0.43 16.06 3.38
C PRO A 159 0.36 14.74 3.44
N THR A 160 0.29 13.99 4.56
CA THR A 160 0.85 12.63 4.63
C THR A 160 0.00 11.59 3.87
N ARG A 161 -1.15 12.01 3.32
CA ARG A 161 -2.07 11.20 2.53
C ARG A 161 -2.27 11.85 1.19
N ARG A 162 -1.52 11.38 0.20
CA ARG A 162 -1.69 11.79 -1.18
C ARG A 162 -2.89 11.09 -1.77
N LEU A 163 -3.77 11.89 -2.35
CA LEU A 163 -4.87 11.43 -3.16
C LEU A 163 -4.71 12.03 -4.55
N ALA A 164 -5.14 11.30 -5.56
CA ALA A 164 -5.17 11.77 -6.93
C ALA A 164 -6.50 11.43 -7.59
N LYS A 165 -6.94 12.29 -8.50
CA LYS A 165 -7.96 11.95 -9.48
C LYS A 165 -7.28 11.20 -10.60
N VAL A 166 -7.72 9.97 -10.87
CA VAL A 166 -7.15 9.13 -11.92
C VAL A 166 -8.21 8.86 -12.97
N ARG A 167 -7.81 8.87 -14.24
CA ARG A 167 -8.68 8.58 -15.39
C ARG A 167 -8.03 7.56 -16.29
N ALA A 168 -8.71 6.45 -16.50
CA ALA A 168 -8.28 5.44 -17.47
C ALA A 168 -8.32 5.99 -18.89
N GLN A 169 -7.27 5.70 -19.65
CA GLN A 169 -7.24 5.84 -21.10
C GLN A 169 -7.29 4.46 -21.76
N GLU A 170 -6.58 3.50 -21.18
CA GLU A 170 -6.56 2.09 -21.60
C GLU A 170 -6.64 1.19 -20.37
N ALA A 171 -7.44 0.11 -20.48
CA ALA A 171 -7.65 -0.84 -19.40
C ALA A 171 -7.71 -2.27 -19.96
N ALA A 172 -7.02 -3.19 -19.29
CA ALA A 172 -7.12 -4.62 -19.51
C ALA A 172 -8.13 -5.22 -18.52
N ASP A 173 -9.06 -6.05 -19.02
CA ASP A 173 -10.02 -6.77 -18.18
C ASP A 173 -9.30 -7.91 -17.45
N LEU A 174 -9.35 -7.89 -16.11
CA LEU A 174 -8.84 -8.97 -15.27
C LEU A 174 -9.97 -9.93 -14.85
N GLY A 175 -11.21 -9.67 -15.28
CA GLY A 175 -12.36 -10.53 -15.00
C GLY A 175 -13.10 -10.16 -13.73
N ARG A 176 -13.98 -11.07 -13.29
CA ARG A 176 -14.83 -10.86 -12.10
C ARG A 176 -14.06 -11.24 -10.84
N ALA A 177 -13.97 -10.32 -9.89
CA ALA A 177 -13.29 -10.59 -8.63
C ALA A 177 -13.98 -11.72 -7.88
N VAL A 178 -13.18 -12.70 -7.44
CA VAL A 178 -13.67 -13.88 -6.74
C VAL A 178 -14.06 -13.53 -5.29
N THR A 179 -13.44 -12.50 -4.70
CA THR A 179 -13.68 -12.13 -3.28
C THR A 179 -13.68 -10.62 -2.97
N LEU A 180 -14.60 -9.85 -3.59
CA LEU A 180 -14.71 -8.38 -3.39
C LEU A 180 -14.96 -7.95 -1.94
N SER A 181 -15.76 -8.71 -1.20
CA SER A 181 -16.09 -8.38 0.19
C SER A 181 -14.86 -8.38 1.08
N ARG A 182 -13.91 -9.31 0.85
CA ARG A 182 -12.64 -9.35 1.57
C ARG A 182 -11.74 -8.17 1.20
N LEU A 183 -11.72 -7.75 -0.05
CA LEU A 183 -10.94 -6.58 -0.48
C LEU A 183 -11.43 -5.28 0.18
N VAL A 184 -12.74 -5.07 0.24
CA VAL A 184 -13.33 -3.90 0.92
C VAL A 184 -13.09 -3.95 2.43
N GLN A 185 -13.27 -5.12 3.06
CA GLN A 185 -12.99 -5.31 4.50
C GLN A 185 -11.51 -5.11 4.82
N ALA A 186 -10.62 -5.63 3.97
CA ALA A 186 -9.19 -5.48 4.12
C ALA A 186 -8.78 -4.02 4.00
N GLY A 187 -9.29 -3.30 3.00
CA GLY A 187 -9.01 -1.88 2.85
C GLY A 187 -9.50 -1.04 4.03
N ALA A 188 -10.70 -1.31 4.54
CA ALA A 188 -11.20 -0.66 5.75
C ALA A 188 -10.32 -0.95 6.98
N ALA A 189 -9.86 -2.19 7.15
CA ALA A 189 -8.99 -2.59 8.25
C ALA A 189 -7.60 -1.94 8.16
N LEU A 190 -6.98 -1.94 6.99
CA LEU A 190 -5.66 -1.33 6.75
C LEU A 190 -5.70 0.20 6.90
N LEU A 191 -6.78 0.83 6.40
CA LEU A 191 -7.00 2.26 6.62
C LEU A 191 -7.19 2.56 8.11
N ALA A 192 -8.05 1.81 8.82
CA ALA A 192 -8.25 1.97 10.25
C ALA A 192 -6.96 1.75 11.06
N ALA A 193 -6.13 0.79 10.67
CA ALA A 193 -4.82 0.51 11.26
C ALA A 193 -3.88 1.72 11.14
N ARG A 194 -3.86 2.39 9.99
CA ARG A 194 -3.10 3.63 9.78
C ARG A 194 -3.68 4.83 10.56
N LEU A 195 -5.01 4.88 10.75
CA LEU A 195 -5.73 5.97 11.42
C LEU A 195 -5.75 5.88 12.95
N GLY A 196 -5.75 4.67 13.51
CA GLY A 196 -6.03 4.39 14.92
C GLY A 196 -5.04 5.03 15.90
N CYS A 197 -3.86 5.43 15.43
CA CYS A 197 -2.79 5.94 16.27
C CYS A 197 -2.97 7.40 16.75
N ARG A 198 -4.02 8.14 16.32
CA ARG A 198 -4.27 9.50 16.84
C ARG A 198 -4.85 9.55 18.25
N ARG A 199 -5.29 8.43 18.84
CA ARG A 199 -6.01 8.44 20.14
C ARG A 199 -5.11 8.42 21.39
N ASP A 200 -3.86 7.99 21.30
CA ASP A 200 -2.98 7.80 22.49
C ASP A 200 -1.94 8.90 22.74
N ARG A 201 -2.08 10.06 22.09
CA ARG A 201 -1.31 11.26 22.50
C ARG A 201 -2.20 12.19 23.34
N ARG A 202 -2.37 11.86 24.61
CA ARG A 202 -2.78 12.79 25.67
C ARG A 202 -1.82 12.70 26.84
#